data_AF-A0A7Y1V333-F1
#
_entry.id   AF-A0A7Y1V333-F1
#
_cell.length_a   1.000
_cell.length_b   1.000
_cell.length_c   1.000
_cell.angle_alpha   90.00
_cell.angle_beta   90.00
_cell.angle_gamma   90.00
#
_symmetry.space_group_name_H-M   'P 1'
#
loop_
_entity.id
_entity.type
_entity.pdbx_description
1 polymer ?
#
loop_
_entity_poly.entity_id
_entity_poly.type
_entity_poly.pdbx_seq_one_letter_code
_entity_poly.pdbx_strand_id
1 'polypeptide(L)'
;LGVEIPKSDGGVRQLGIPTVVDRMIQQAIHQVLSRVWEPMFSGYSYGFRPGRNAAQALTKATDYIIRWCERAEVANSGYLTLLDSHPFTTSYSCISV
;
A
#
# COMPACT_ATOMS: atom_id res chain seq x y z
N LEU A 1 28.21 1.21 -12.02
CA LEU A 1 27.61 2.54 -12.23
C LEU A 1 26.51 2.72 -11.20
N GLY A 2 26.79 3.49 -10.15
CA GLY A 2 25.84 3.78 -9.07
C GLY A 2 26.31 5.00 -8.29
N VAL A 3 25.37 5.76 -7.75
CA VAL A 3 25.66 6.90 -6.88
C VAL A 3 25.24 6.52 -5.47
N GLU A 4 26.15 6.72 -4.51
CA GLU A 4 25.86 6.50 -3.09
C GLU A 4 25.25 7.76 -2.50
N ILE A 5 24.10 7.61 -1.83
CA ILE A 5 23.45 8.71 -1.09
C ILE A 5 23.31 8.31 0.37
N PRO A 6 23.73 9.16 1.33
CA PRO A 6 23.58 8.87 2.75
C PRO A 6 22.10 8.84 3.15
N LYS A 7 21.74 7.90 4.03
CA LYS A 7 20.44 7.87 4.71
C LYS A 7 20.47 8.78 5.94
N SER A 8 19.31 9.31 6.32
CA SER A 8 19.12 10.12 7.53
C SER A 8 19.48 9.41 8.84
N ASP A 9 19.33 8.10 8.83
CA ASP A 9 19.35 7.16 9.96
C ASP A 9 20.68 6.40 10.05
N GLY A 10 21.67 6.81 9.26
CA GLY A 10 22.98 6.16 9.16
C GLY A 10 23.00 5.06 8.09
N GLY A 11 24.07 5.03 7.30
CA GLY A 11 24.24 4.11 6.17
C GLY A 11 24.02 4.76 4.80
N VAL A 12 24.24 4.00 3.74
CA VAL A 12 24.20 4.47 2.35
C VAL A 12 23.12 3.75 1.54
N ARG A 13 22.51 4.45 0.59
CA ARG A 13 21.63 3.90 -0.43
C ARG A 13 22.35 4.00 -1.78
N GLN A 14 22.62 2.84 -2.38
CA GLN A 14 23.09 2.77 -3.76
C GLN A 14 21.91 3.05 -4.70
N LEU A 15 22.04 4.07 -5.55
CA LEU A 15 21.10 4.32 -6.63
C LEU A 15 21.67 3.84 -7.95
N GLY A 16 20.95 2.94 -8.61
CA GLY A 16 21.15 2.66 -10.03
C GLY A 16 20.54 3.80 -10.84
N ILE A 17 21.38 4.68 -11.39
CA ILE A 17 20.92 5.79 -12.24
C ILE A 17 20.97 5.34 -13.69
N PRO A 18 19.82 5.04 -14.33
CA PRO A 18 19.78 4.73 -15.75
C PRO A 18 20.08 5.97 -16.60
N THR A 19 20.42 5.79 -17.88
CA THR A 19 20.70 6.91 -18.78
C THR A 19 19.45 7.76 -19.01
N VAL A 20 19.60 8.98 -19.56
CA VAL A 20 18.46 9.86 -19.85
C VAL A 20 17.47 9.20 -20.81
N VAL A 21 18.00 8.51 -21.83
CA VAL A 21 17.19 7.78 -22.83
C VAL A 21 16.42 6.65 -22.17
N ASP A 22 17.08 5.88 -21.30
CA ASP A 22 16.41 4.79 -20.58
C ASP A 22 15.29 5.31 -19.68
N ARG A 23 15.48 6.44 -18.99
CA ARG A 23 14.41 7.06 -18.17
C ARG A 23 13.23 7.52 -19.03
N MET A 24 13.51 8.09 -20.21
CA MET A 24 12.47 8.49 -21.15
C MET A 24 11.65 7.28 -21.61
N ILE A 25 12.31 6.17 -21.96
CA ILE A 25 11.66 4.94 -22.40
C ILE A 25 10.84 4.33 -21.24
N GLN A 26 11.43 4.22 -20.05
CA GLN A 26 10.74 3.72 -18.85
C GLN A 26 9.48 4.54 -18.56
N GLN A 27 9.57 5.87 -18.65
CA GLN A 27 8.42 6.74 -18.42
C GLN A 27 7.35 6.58 -19.51
N ALA A 28 7.74 6.45 -20.78
CA ALA A 28 6.80 6.23 -21.87
C ALA A 28 6.03 4.90 -21.69
N ILE A 29 6.73 3.83 -21.31
CA ILE A 29 6.13 2.54 -20.99
C ILE A 29 5.16 2.68 -19.80
N HIS A 30 5.59 3.37 -18.73
CA HIS A 30 4.78 3.59 -17.55
C HIS A 30 3.47 4.33 -17.85
N GLN A 31 3.47 5.33 -18.75
CA GLN A 31 2.27 6.07 -19.14
C GLN A 31 1.22 5.19 -19.83
N VAL A 32 1.66 4.18 -20.61
CA VAL A 32 0.76 3.24 -21.29
C VAL A 32 0.24 2.20 -20.31
N LEU A 33 1.14 1.56 -19.55
CA LEU A 33 0.78 0.47 -18.64
C LEU A 33 -0.07 0.92 -17.46
N SER A 34 0.17 2.13 -16.94
CA SER A 34 -0.64 2.69 -15.83
C SER A 34 -2.12 2.75 -16.18
N ARG A 35 -2.47 3.08 -17.42
CA ARG A 35 -3.88 3.17 -17.85
C ARG A 35 -4.59 1.83 -17.80
N VAL A 36 -3.85 0.73 -18.02
CA VAL A 36 -4.37 -0.63 -18.03
C VAL A 36 -4.49 -1.18 -16.60
N TRP A 37 -3.48 -0.92 -15.76
CA TRP A 37 -3.41 -1.51 -14.42
C TRP A 37 -4.14 -0.72 -13.35
N GLU A 38 -4.25 0.61 -13.48
CA GLU A 38 -4.92 1.46 -12.50
C GLU A 38 -6.34 0.99 -12.11
N PRO A 39 -7.23 0.61 -13.05
CA PRO A 39 -8.56 0.11 -12.70
C PRO A 39 -8.56 -1.31 -12.08
N MET A 40 -7.49 -2.08 -12.26
CA MET A 40 -7.38 -3.44 -11.70
C MET A 40 -6.86 -3.45 -10.27
N PHE A 41 -6.26 -2.36 -9.79
CA PHE A 41 -5.76 -2.30 -8.43
C PHE A 41 -6.88 -2.27 -7.39
N SER A 42 -6.64 -2.98 -6.28
CA SER A 42 -7.50 -2.93 -5.10
C SER A 42 -7.73 -1.49 -4.61
N GLY A 43 -8.94 -1.24 -4.11
CA GLY A 43 -9.28 0.02 -3.44
C GLY A 43 -8.42 0.32 -2.21
N TYR A 44 -7.72 -0.68 -1.67
CA TYR A 44 -6.83 -0.57 -0.51
C TYR A 44 -5.34 -0.42 -0.88
N SER A 45 -5.00 -0.34 -2.17
CA SER A 45 -3.63 -0.06 -2.61
C SER A 45 -3.41 1.46 -2.73
N TYR A 46 -2.39 2.00 -2.04
CA TYR A 46 -2.13 3.45 -1.97
C TYR A 46 -0.75 3.87 -2.47
N GLY A 47 0.20 2.94 -2.59
CA GLY A 47 1.58 3.24 -2.98
C GLY A 47 1.71 3.58 -4.47
N PHE A 48 2.47 4.64 -4.79
CA PHE A 48 2.86 5.02 -6.15
C PHE A 48 1.72 5.19 -7.16
N ARG A 49 0.52 5.55 -6.69
CA ARG A 49 -0.68 5.71 -7.52
C ARG A 49 -1.11 7.17 -7.63
N PRO A 50 -1.64 7.61 -8.78
CA PRO A 50 -2.15 8.96 -8.93
C PRO A 50 -3.33 9.21 -7.99
N GLY A 51 -3.33 10.35 -7.28
CA GLY A 51 -4.40 10.74 -6.36
C GLY A 51 -4.45 9.96 -5.03
N ARG A 52 -3.47 9.09 -4.77
CA ARG A 52 -3.35 8.32 -3.52
C ARG A 52 -2.07 8.66 -2.77
N ASN A 53 -2.11 8.58 -1.44
CA ASN A 53 -0.97 8.88 -0.58
C ASN A 53 -0.92 8.00 0.67
N ALA A 54 0.20 8.07 1.39
CA ALA A 54 0.42 7.28 2.60
C ALA A 54 -0.53 7.66 3.75
N ALA A 55 -0.94 8.95 3.84
CA ALA A 55 -1.86 9.40 4.89
C ALA A 55 -3.24 8.75 4.75
N GLN A 56 -3.77 8.64 3.51
CA GLN A 56 -5.02 7.92 3.25
C GLN A 56 -4.96 6.45 3.68
N ALA A 57 -3.81 5.79 3.48
CA ALA A 57 -3.60 4.42 3.92
C ALA A 57 -3.64 4.32 5.46
N LEU A 58 -2.99 5.25 6.15
CA LEU A 58 -2.99 5.33 7.61
C LEU A 58 -4.40 5.59 8.16
N THR A 59 -5.13 6.56 7.63
CA THR A 59 -6.51 6.83 8.03
C THR A 59 -7.38 5.59 7.90
N LYS A 60 -7.27 4.87 6.78
CA LYS A 60 -8.04 3.63 6.58
C LYS A 60 -7.63 2.52 7.55
N ALA A 61 -6.34 2.36 7.81
CA ALA A 61 -5.86 1.40 8.80
C ALA A 61 -6.39 1.73 10.21
N THR A 62 -6.35 3.00 10.61
CA THR A 62 -6.88 3.46 11.90
C THR A 62 -8.39 3.25 12.00
N ASP A 63 -9.16 3.58 10.95
CA ASP A 63 -10.60 3.34 10.91
C ASP A 63 -10.93 1.85 11.11
N TYR A 64 -10.14 0.95 10.52
CA TYR A 64 -10.33 -0.49 10.69
C TYR A 64 -10.07 -0.95 12.12
N ILE A 65 -9.00 -0.44 12.74
CA ILE A 65 -8.65 -0.77 14.13
C ILE A 65 -9.75 -0.27 15.07
N ILE A 66 -10.21 0.98 14.92
CA ILE A 66 -11.27 1.56 15.77
C ILE A 66 -12.55 0.73 15.67
N ARG A 67 -13.02 0.46 14.45
CA ARG A 67 -14.24 -0.36 14.24
C ARG A 67 -14.09 -1.78 14.77
N TRP A 68 -12.88 -2.33 14.75
CA TRP A 68 -12.62 -3.65 15.32
C TRP A 68 -12.70 -3.60 16.85
N CYS A 69 -12.08 -2.62 17.50
CA CYS A 69 -12.17 -2.43 18.95
C CYS A 69 -13.61 -2.19 19.43
N GLU A 70 -14.37 -1.32 18.75
CA GLU A 70 -15.78 -1.05 19.08
C GLU A 70 -16.63 -2.33 19.00
N ARG A 71 -16.44 -3.15 17.96
CA ARG A 71 -17.13 -4.44 17.84
C ARG A 71 -16.69 -5.46 18.90
N ALA A 72 -15.42 -5.45 19.29
CA ALA A 72 -14.91 -6.32 20.34
C ALA A 72 -15.47 -5.95 21.72
N GLU A 73 -15.67 -4.65 22.00
CA GLU A 73 -16.33 -4.17 23.22
C GLU A 73 -17.82 -4.56 23.25
N VAL A 74 -18.53 -4.42 22.12
CA VAL A 74 -19.94 -4.88 22.01
C VAL A 74 -20.04 -6.39 22.20
N ALA A 75 -19.09 -7.17 21.65
CA ALA A 75 -19.04 -8.62 21.85
C ALA A 75 -18.78 -9.04 23.30
N ASN A 76 -18.12 -8.18 24.10
CA ASN A 76 -17.86 -8.43 25.52
C ASN A 76 -19.01 -8.01 26.44
N SER A 77 -19.98 -7.22 25.93
CA SER A 77 -21.12 -6.72 26.71
C SER A 77 -22.41 -7.54 26.55
N GLY A 78 -22.46 -8.54 25.66
CA GLY A 78 -23.68 -9.33 25.50
C GLY A 78 -23.57 -10.46 24.48
N TYR A 79 -23.60 -11.69 25.01
CA TYR A 79 -23.88 -12.95 24.32
C TYR A 79 -22.95 -13.34 23.17
N LEU A 80 -22.05 -14.28 23.50
CA LEU A 80 -21.68 -15.40 22.63
C LEU A 80 -22.93 -15.87 21.86
N THR A 81 -22.99 -15.64 20.56
CA THR A 81 -23.44 -16.61 19.54
C THR A 81 -23.49 -15.97 18.15
N LEU A 82 -22.84 -16.66 17.20
CA LEU A 82 -22.98 -16.61 15.74
C LEU A 82 -21.91 -15.83 14.95
N LEU A 83 -21.04 -16.64 14.33
CA LEU A 83 -20.13 -16.41 13.19
C LEU A 83 -18.72 -15.93 13.58
N ASP A 84 -17.85 -16.82 14.06
CA ASP A 84 -17.12 -17.77 13.20
C ASP A 84 -17.43 -17.71 11.70
N SER A 85 -17.05 -16.59 11.08
CA SER A 85 -16.62 -16.57 9.68
C SER A 85 -15.87 -15.26 9.42
N HIS A 86 -14.64 -15.16 9.95
CA HIS A 86 -13.74 -14.07 9.57
C HIS A 86 -13.15 -14.37 8.18
N PRO A 87 -13.40 -13.56 7.14
CA PRO A 87 -12.57 -13.55 5.94
C PRO A 87 -11.28 -12.78 6.25
N PHE A 88 -10.50 -13.23 7.25
CA PHE A 88 -9.15 -12.72 7.47
C PHE A 88 -8.13 -13.33 6.48
N THR A 89 -8.59 -14.23 5.60
CA THR A 89 -7.76 -14.99 4.65
C THR A 89 -7.80 -14.48 3.21
N THR A 90 -8.48 -13.38 2.88
CA THR A 90 -8.49 -12.83 1.52
C THR A 90 -8.07 -11.37 1.49
N SER A 91 -6.74 -11.16 1.47
CA SER A 91 -6.02 -10.17 0.65
C SER A 91 -4.75 -9.64 1.33
N TYR A 92 -3.91 -10.51 1.90
CA TYR A 92 -2.48 -10.17 2.09
C TYR A 92 -1.71 -10.09 0.76
N SER A 93 -2.39 -9.97 -0.39
CA SER A 93 -1.77 -9.84 -1.72
C SER A 93 -1.63 -8.41 -2.21
N CYS A 94 -1.97 -7.38 -1.43
CA CYS A 94 -1.97 -6.00 -1.94
C CYS A 94 -1.48 -4.97 -0.93
N ILE A 95 -0.43 -5.27 -0.16
CA ILE A 95 0.42 -4.21 0.41
C ILE A 95 1.77 -4.30 -0.28
N SER A 96 1.85 -3.51 -1.36
CA SER A 96 3.04 -2.84 -1.90
C SER A 96 4.17 -3.67 -2.52
N VAL A 97 4.48 -3.25 -3.75
CA VAL A 97 5.80 -3.27 -4.42
C VAL A 97 6.95 -3.01 -3.45
#